data_AF-A0AA87TF66-F1
#
_entry.id   AF-A0AA87TF66-F1
#
_cell.length_a   1.000
_cell.length_b   1.000
_cell.length_c   1.000
_cell.angle_alpha   90.00
_cell.angle_beta   90.00
_cell.angle_gamma   90.00
#
_symmetry.space_group_name_H-M   'P 1'
#
loop_
_entity.id
_entity.type
_entity.pdbx_description
1 polymer ?
#
loop_
_entity_poly.entity_id
_entity_poly.type
_entity_poly.pdbx_seq_one_letter_code
_entity_poly.pdbx_strand_id
1 'polypeptide(L)'
;MKSASVNDVGSMSLSTLLKNIPNYYLVCILNSDFIFDYYREFINCTVNIQINDIKQIPIIIPTKESLKMISKIFQEAIDLKKSVVSGISFEENNSLEEIEKQINTFINTLYAI
;
A
#
# COMPACT_ATOMS: atom_id res chain seq x y z
N MET A 1 -21.59 0.61 -6.76
CA MET A 1 -21.28 -0.83 -6.60
C MET A 1 -21.32 -1.47 -7.97
N LYS A 2 -20.39 -2.39 -8.26
CA LYS A 2 -20.40 -3.18 -9.51
C LYS A 2 -21.66 -4.07 -9.51
N SER A 3 -22.29 -4.27 -10.67
CA SER A 3 -23.42 -5.21 -10.81
C SER A 3 -22.95 -6.65 -10.59
N ALA A 4 -23.86 -7.55 -10.23
CA ALA A 4 -23.54 -8.97 -10.05
C ALA A 4 -23.03 -9.56 -11.38
N SER A 5 -21.80 -10.10 -11.38
CA SER A 5 -21.17 -10.77 -12.51
C SER A 5 -20.20 -11.83 -12.01
N VAL A 6 -19.91 -12.84 -12.84
CA VAL A 6 -18.82 -13.78 -12.58
C VAL A 6 -17.51 -13.04 -12.87
N ASN A 7 -16.67 -12.86 -11.86
CA ASN A 7 -15.38 -12.21 -11.97
C ASN A 7 -14.29 -13.20 -11.56
N ASP A 8 -13.21 -13.25 -12.33
CA ASP A 8 -11.99 -13.90 -11.87
C ASP A 8 -11.43 -13.20 -10.63
N VAL A 9 -10.80 -13.95 -9.73
CA VAL A 9 -10.27 -13.41 -8.47
C VAL A 9 -9.15 -12.39 -8.71
N GLY A 10 -8.40 -12.50 -9.82
CA GLY A 10 -7.39 -11.52 -10.22
C GLY A 10 -7.99 -10.22 -10.77
N SER A 11 -9.27 -10.22 -11.15
CA SER A 11 -9.99 -9.03 -11.63
C SER A 11 -10.75 -8.29 -10.53
N MET A 12 -10.58 -8.70 -9.27
CA MET A 12 -11.22 -8.06 -8.12
C MET A 12 -10.43 -6.81 -7.70
N SER A 13 -11.16 -5.79 -7.25
CA SER A 13 -10.57 -4.55 -6.72
C SER A 13 -10.68 -4.52 -5.20
N LEU A 14 -9.62 -4.05 -4.53
CA LEU A 14 -9.62 -3.76 -3.10
C LEU A 14 -9.96 -2.30 -2.88
N SER A 15 -10.89 -2.03 -1.95
CA SER A 15 -11.17 -0.67 -1.50
C SER A 15 -11.66 -0.68 -0.06
N THR A 16 -11.41 0.41 0.64
CA THR A 16 -11.95 0.63 1.99
C THR A 16 -13.48 0.71 2.00
N LEU A 17 -14.10 0.09 3.00
CA LEU A 17 -15.52 0.30 3.30
C LEU A 17 -15.74 1.48 4.26
N LEU A 18 -14.68 1.94 4.93
CA LEU A 18 -14.73 2.98 5.95
C LEU A 18 -14.50 4.36 5.32
N LYS A 19 -15.48 5.24 5.41
CA LYS A 19 -15.44 6.59 4.79
C LYS A 19 -14.27 7.46 5.26
N ASN A 20 -13.77 7.21 6.47
CA ASN A 20 -12.68 7.94 7.11
C ASN A 20 -11.30 7.34 6.86
N ILE A 21 -11.21 6.16 6.23
CA ILE A 21 -9.95 5.55 5.85
C ILE A 21 -9.84 5.59 4.34
N PRO A 22 -8.97 6.43 3.76
CA PRO A 22 -8.82 6.56 2.32
C PRO A 22 -8.04 5.38 1.71
N ASN A 23 -8.27 5.09 0.43
CA ASN A 23 -7.61 3.96 -0.25
C ASN A 23 -6.07 4.07 -0.30
N TYR A 24 -5.52 5.30 -0.33
CA TYR A 24 -4.07 5.48 -0.33
C TYR A 24 -3.41 4.85 0.89
N TYR A 25 -4.12 4.78 2.02
CA TYR A 25 -3.61 4.14 3.23
C TYR A 25 -3.38 2.64 3.04
N LEU A 26 -4.31 1.95 2.38
CA LEU A 26 -4.14 0.54 2.02
C LEU A 26 -2.96 0.36 1.07
N VAL A 27 -2.80 1.27 0.11
CA VAL A 27 -1.65 1.25 -0.81
C VAL A 27 -0.33 1.35 -0.03
N CYS A 28 -0.21 2.30 0.90
CA CYS A 28 1.00 2.44 1.71
C CYS A 28 1.28 1.22 2.60
N ILE A 29 0.26 0.63 3.24
CA ILE A 29 0.41 -0.59 4.04
C ILE A 29 0.96 -1.74 3.17
N LEU A 30 0.34 -1.98 2.01
CA LEU A 30 0.68 -3.11 1.15
C LEU A 30 2.04 -2.96 0.46
N ASN A 31 2.60 -1.75 0.40
CA ASN A 31 3.95 -1.49 -0.14
C ASN A 31 5.01 -1.37 0.96
N SER A 32 4.78 -1.94 2.14
CA SER A 32 5.80 -2.02 3.19
C SER A 32 6.40 -3.42 3.28
N ASP A 33 7.69 -3.49 3.58
CA ASP A 33 8.44 -4.74 3.69
C ASP A 33 7.86 -5.62 4.80
N PHE A 34 7.51 -5.04 5.95
CA PHE A 34 6.94 -5.81 7.05
C PHE A 34 5.65 -6.55 6.64
N ILE A 35 4.73 -5.87 5.94
CA ILE A 35 3.47 -6.48 5.49
C ILE A 35 3.73 -7.52 4.40
N PHE A 36 4.69 -7.26 3.51
CA PHE A 36 5.11 -8.21 2.50
C PHE A 36 5.68 -9.49 3.13
N ASP A 37 6.60 -9.36 4.08
CA ASP A 37 7.19 -10.48 4.81
C ASP A 37 6.13 -11.25 5.59
N TYR A 38 5.24 -10.55 6.31
CA TYR A 38 4.13 -11.18 7.02
C TYR A 38 3.25 -12.00 6.07
N TYR A 39 2.91 -11.44 4.92
CA TYR A 39 2.12 -12.13 3.90
C TYR A 39 2.83 -13.40 3.42
N ARG A 40 4.13 -13.31 3.13
CA ARG A 40 4.94 -14.42 2.58
C ARG A 40 5.11 -15.56 3.58
N GLU A 41 5.32 -15.23 4.85
CA GLU A 41 5.61 -16.21 5.90
C GLU A 41 4.34 -16.84 6.49
N PHE A 42 3.25 -16.06 6.61
CA PHE A 42 2.06 -16.50 7.37
C PHE A 42 0.81 -16.74 6.52
N ILE A 43 0.69 -16.15 5.33
CA ILE A 43 -0.53 -16.26 4.50
C ILE A 43 -0.28 -17.13 3.27
N ASN A 44 0.63 -16.72 2.37
CA ASN A 44 0.85 -17.39 1.10
C ASN A 44 2.28 -17.16 0.58
N CYS A 45 3.06 -18.24 0.52
CA CYS A 45 4.43 -18.25 0.02
C CYS A 45 4.55 -18.46 -1.50
N THR A 46 3.44 -18.46 -2.25
CA THR A 46 3.47 -18.53 -3.72
C THR A 46 3.55 -17.14 -4.35
N VAL A 47 4.06 -17.05 -5.58
CA VAL A 47 4.26 -15.76 -6.28
C VAL A 47 2.96 -15.04 -6.63
N ASN A 48 1.83 -15.75 -6.68
CA ASN A 48 0.57 -15.20 -7.14
C ASN A 48 -0.24 -14.65 -5.96
N ILE A 49 -0.23 -13.34 -5.79
CA ILE A 49 -1.00 -12.63 -4.75
C ILE A 49 -2.48 -12.58 -5.16
N GLN A 50 -3.37 -13.09 -4.31
CA GLN A 50 -4.82 -13.03 -4.55
C GLN A 50 -5.53 -12.16 -3.53
N ILE A 51 -6.67 -11.58 -3.92
CA ILE A 51 -7.48 -10.73 -3.04
C ILE A 51 -7.94 -11.44 -1.75
N ASN A 52 -8.13 -12.76 -1.81
CA ASN A 52 -8.53 -13.55 -0.65
C ASN A 52 -7.39 -13.69 0.36
N ASP A 53 -6.14 -13.61 -0.08
CA ASP A 53 -4.99 -13.61 0.80
C ASP A 53 -4.83 -12.24 1.48
N ILE A 54 -4.97 -11.15 0.72
CA ILE A 54 -4.89 -9.78 1.25
C ILE A 54 -5.95 -9.51 2.33
N LYS A 55 -7.14 -10.13 2.24
CA LYS A 55 -8.18 -10.04 3.28
C LYS A 55 -7.75 -10.60 4.64
N GLN A 56 -6.73 -11.45 4.68
CA GLN A 56 -6.22 -12.06 5.91
C GLN A 56 -5.17 -11.18 6.59
N ILE A 57 -4.67 -10.13 5.94
CA ILE A 57 -3.69 -9.21 6.51
C ILE A 57 -4.36 -8.41 7.65
N PRO A 58 -3.80 -8.39 8.87
CA PRO A 58 -4.29 -7.56 9.95
C PRO A 58 -3.99 -6.08 9.63
N ILE A 59 -5.03 -5.25 9.52
CA ILE A 59 -4.91 -3.81 9.21
C ILE A 59 -5.26 -2.99 10.45
N ILE A 60 -4.28 -2.23 10.96
CA ILE A 60 -4.50 -1.31 12.08
C ILE A 60 -5.27 -0.07 11.58
N ILE A 61 -6.29 0.36 12.33
CA ILE A 61 -7.04 1.59 12.02
C ILE A 61 -6.17 2.79 12.42
N PRO A 62 -5.81 3.69 11.49
CA PRO A 62 -4.91 4.80 11.76
C PRO A 62 -5.63 5.94 12.48
N THR A 63 -4.85 6.74 13.22
CA THR A 63 -5.32 8.03 13.72
C THR A 63 -5.40 9.06 12.59
N LYS A 64 -6.12 10.16 12.82
CA LYS A 64 -6.17 11.28 11.84
C LYS A 64 -4.79 11.90 11.59
N GLU A 65 -3.92 11.90 12.58
CA GLU A 65 -2.56 12.43 12.48
C GLU A 65 -1.69 11.51 11.64
N SER A 66 -1.73 10.21 11.92
CA SER A 66 -1.06 9.18 11.12
C SER A 66 -1.50 9.24 9.64
N LEU A 67 -2.81 9.41 9.39
CA LEU A 67 -3.34 9.57 8.02
C LEU A 67 -2.80 10.80 7.29
N LYS A 68 -2.63 11.93 7.99
CA LYS A 68 -2.06 13.16 7.41
C LYS A 68 -0.56 13.04 7.14
N MET A 69 0.15 12.30 7.98
CA MET A 69 1.58 12.05 7.78
C MET A 69 1.79 11.18 6.54
N ILE A 70 1.15 10.01 6.51
CA ILE A 70 1.31 9.05 5.41
C ILE A 70 0.73 9.57 4.08
N SER A 71 -0.26 10.48 4.11
CA SER A 71 -0.76 11.11 2.88
C SER A 71 0.29 11.97 2.17
N LYS A 72 1.19 12.61 2.92
CA LYS A 72 2.26 13.43 2.32
C LYS A 72 3.26 12.55 1.59
N ILE A 73 3.72 11.49 2.27
CA ILE A 73 4.63 10.48 1.72
C ILE A 73 4.02 9.83 0.46
N PHE A 74 2.73 9.48 0.52
CA PHE A 74 2.01 8.95 -0.64
C PHE A 74 1.98 9.94 -1.81
N GLN A 75 1.70 11.22 -1.54
CA GLN A 75 1.64 12.25 -2.58
C GLN A 75 3.02 12.47 -3.23
N GLU A 76 4.08 12.50 -2.42
CA GLU A 76 5.47 12.56 -2.90
C GLU A 76 5.80 11.38 -3.82
N ALA A 77 5.39 10.16 -3.45
CA ALA A 77 5.56 8.96 -4.28
C ALA A 77 4.84 9.08 -5.63
N ILE A 78 3.61 9.58 -5.62
CA ILE A 78 2.80 9.77 -6.83
C ILE A 78 3.42 10.84 -7.73
N ASP A 79 3.88 11.95 -7.18
CA ASP A 79 4.45 13.04 -7.96
C ASP A 79 5.78 12.65 -8.59
N LEU A 80 6.60 11.88 -7.86
CA LEU A 80 7.81 11.25 -8.40
C LEU A 80 7.47 10.28 -9.54
N LYS A 81 6.52 9.35 -9.34
CA LYS A 81 6.15 8.42 -10.42
C LYS A 81 5.59 9.13 -11.65
N LYS A 82 4.87 10.24 -11.47
CA LYS A 82 4.39 11.06 -12.59
C LYS A 82 5.52 11.77 -13.32
N SER A 83 6.50 12.33 -12.61
CA SER A 83 7.63 13.04 -13.24
C SER A 83 8.43 12.10 -14.15
N VAL A 84 8.60 10.85 -13.72
CA VAL A 84 9.28 9.78 -14.47
C VAL A 84 8.53 9.44 -15.74
N VAL A 85 7.22 9.17 -15.62
CA VAL A 85 6.38 8.84 -16.79
C VAL A 85 6.36 10.00 -17.80
N SER A 86 6.45 11.25 -17.34
CA SER A 86 6.54 12.42 -18.21
C SER A 86 7.94 12.69 -18.79
N GLY A 87 8.95 11.90 -18.42
CA GLY A 87 10.32 12.05 -18.94
C GLY A 87 11.10 13.24 -18.36
N ILE A 88 10.63 13.83 -17.26
CA ILE A 88 11.25 15.01 -16.62
C ILE A 88 12.41 14.61 -15.71
N SER A 89 12.40 13.39 -15.16
CA SER A 89 13.40 12.89 -14.21
C SER A 89 13.91 11.50 -14.61
N PHE A 90 15.23 11.31 -14.65
CA PHE A 90 15.89 10.02 -14.93
C PHE A 90 16.44 9.33 -13.67
N GLU A 91 16.53 10.04 -12.54
CA GLU A 91 17.05 9.50 -11.27
C GLU A 91 15.89 9.06 -10.35
N GLU A 92 15.32 7.89 -10.63
CA GLU A 92 14.24 7.30 -9.80
C GLU A 92 14.75 6.70 -8.50
N ASN A 93 15.90 6.01 -8.54
CA ASN A 93 16.18 4.97 -7.54
C ASN A 93 16.40 5.54 -6.13
N ASN A 94 17.27 6.54 -5.95
CA ASN A 94 17.57 7.07 -4.61
C ASN A 94 16.36 7.76 -3.97
N SER A 95 15.62 8.57 -4.74
CA SER A 95 14.47 9.30 -4.23
C SER A 95 13.29 8.38 -3.91
N LEU A 96 13.10 7.30 -4.68
CA LEU A 96 12.09 6.29 -4.40
C LEU A 96 12.46 5.45 -3.17
N GLU A 97 13.72 5.05 -3.04
CA GLU A 97 14.21 4.31 -1.87
C GLU A 97 14.01 5.09 -0.56
N GLU A 98 14.18 6.42 -0.58
CA GLU A 98 13.90 7.26 0.59
C GLU A 98 12.42 7.24 0.96
N ILE A 99 11.53 7.31 -0.02
CA ILE A 99 10.08 7.24 0.19
C ILE A 99 9.67 5.87 0.74
N GLU A 100 10.22 4.79 0.18
CA GLU A 100 10.00 3.41 0.65
C GLU A 100 10.47 3.25 2.11
N LYS A 101 11.65 3.78 2.47
CA LYS A 101 12.15 3.81 3.85
C LYS A 101 11.21 4.57 4.79
N GLN A 102 10.63 5.69 4.34
CA GLN A 102 9.67 6.46 5.14
C GLN A 102 8.37 5.69 5.36
N ILE A 103 7.85 5.01 4.32
CA ILE A 103 6.69 4.11 4.43
C ILE A 103 6.98 2.99 5.43
N ASN A 104 8.11 2.31 5.27
CA ASN A 104 8.54 1.23 6.17
C ASN A 104 8.65 1.71 7.62
N THR A 105 9.28 2.85 7.86
CA THR A 105 9.41 3.43 9.21
C THR A 105 8.04 3.72 9.83
N PHE A 106 7.13 4.30 9.05
CA PHE A 106 5.77 4.57 9.50
C PHE A 106 5.01 3.28 9.84
N ILE A 107 5.09 2.26 8.99
CA ILE A 107 4.39 0.99 9.21
C ILE A 107 4.99 0.21 10.39
N ASN A 108 6.31 0.14 10.52
CA ASN A 108 6.95 -0.52 11.67
C ASN A 108 6.52 0.14 12.99
N THR A 109 6.48 1.48 13.02
CA THR A 109 5.96 2.24 14.17
C THR A 109 4.49 1.92 14.44
N LEU A 110 3.66 1.83 13.39
CA LEU A 110 2.24 1.53 13.51
C LEU A 110 1.98 0.13 14.09
N TYR A 111 2.78 -0.86 13.73
CA TYR A 111 2.68 -2.25 14.20
C TYR A 111 3.55 -2.54 15.44
N ALA A 112 4.27 -1.53 15.95
CA ALA A 112 5.17 -1.62 17.10
C ALA A 112 6.28 -2.68 16.95
N ILE A 113 6.97 -2.65 15.80
CA ILE A 113 8.08 -3.54 15.43
C ILE A 113 9.37 -2.75 15.29
#